data_AF-A0A6G1SAA7-F1
#
_entry.id   AF-A0A6G1SAA7-F1
#
_cell.length_a   1.000
_cell.length_b   1.000
_cell.length_c   1.000
_cell.angle_alpha   90.00
_cell.angle_beta   90.00
_cell.angle_gamma   90.00
#
_symmetry.space_group_name_H-M   'P 1'
#
loop_
_entity.id
_entity.type
_entity.pdbx_description
1 polymer ?
#
loop_
_entity_poly.entity_id
_entity_poly.type
_entity_poly.pdbx_seq_one_letter_code
_entity_poly.pdbx_strand_id
1 'polypeptide(L)'
;MNDLPLTATDYKNAGNKLCASHRYEEAIGFYSKAIAENPKEPLFYSNRALCHLKLKQYPQAIQDCRLALELDPNLLKAHFFIGTALNESGLHDDALKHLQRAHDLAKENRLNFGDDITYQIRLAKRRRWVKIDEENAKLDEELLSYLMRLIKQDREKKQMKQIAGRLEATHVTDLDSSSPLKEPVNQHGDHDDSGHQANLVPTEKQEATDSDSNNHETNPTSSKCDIFVNRLEQVFEQLRMQRKKREVPDHLCGKISFEIMRDPVITPSGITYDRENIEDHLIRVGYFDPITRQPLTANELIPNLAMKEVIDAYLSENEWANYC
;
A
#
# COMPACT_ATOMS: atom_id res chain seq x y z
N MET A 1 49.57 26.66 -27.49
CA MET A 1 48.71 26.60 -26.29
C MET A 1 49.04 25.30 -25.61
N ASN A 2 49.66 25.36 -24.42
CA ASN A 2 50.00 24.18 -23.65
C ASN A 2 48.71 23.68 -22.99
N ASP A 3 48.06 22.68 -23.58
CA ASP A 3 47.04 21.90 -22.88
C ASP A 3 47.75 21.07 -21.80
N LEU A 4 47.81 21.62 -20.59
CA LEU A 4 48.13 20.81 -19.42
C LEU A 4 47.10 19.67 -19.35
N PRO A 5 47.52 18.41 -19.12
CA PRO A 5 46.57 17.31 -18.95
C PRO A 5 45.62 17.66 -17.79
N LEU A 6 44.31 17.63 -18.07
CA LEU A 6 43.29 17.88 -17.04
C LEU A 6 43.44 16.81 -15.95
N THR A 7 43.47 17.25 -14.70
CA THR A 7 43.53 16.33 -13.57
C THR A 7 42.17 15.69 -13.32
N ALA A 8 42.13 14.57 -12.60
CA ALA A 8 40.87 13.94 -12.16
C ALA A 8 39.95 14.95 -11.42
N THR A 9 40.55 15.88 -10.67
CA THR A 9 39.83 16.96 -9.97
C THR A 9 39.21 17.97 -10.94
N ASP A 10 39.88 18.29 -12.04
CA ASP A 10 39.34 19.19 -13.07
C ASP A 10 38.15 18.56 -13.78
N TYR A 11 38.23 17.26 -14.10
CA TYR A 11 37.10 16.50 -14.64
C TYR A 11 35.92 16.44 -13.67
N LYS A 12 36.16 16.23 -12.36
CA LYS A 12 35.11 16.33 -11.33
C LYS A 12 34.47 17.72 -11.32
N ASN A 13 35.28 18.78 -11.36
CA ASN A 13 34.77 20.16 -11.30
C ASN A 13 33.96 20.50 -12.56
N ALA A 14 34.37 20.03 -13.73
CA ALA A 14 33.60 20.14 -14.96
C ALA A 14 32.25 19.39 -14.87
N GLY A 15 32.27 18.15 -14.34
CA GLY A 15 31.06 17.37 -14.08
C GLY A 15 30.12 18.06 -13.09
N ASN A 16 30.64 18.66 -12.02
CA ASN A 16 29.85 19.42 -11.03
C ASN A 16 29.15 20.62 -11.68
N LYS A 17 29.84 21.36 -12.55
CA LYS A 17 29.25 22.51 -13.28
C LYS A 17 28.10 22.06 -14.19
N LEU A 18 28.28 20.96 -14.92
CA LEU A 18 27.24 20.39 -15.79
C LEU A 18 26.05 19.86 -14.99
N CYS A 19 26.31 19.20 -13.86
CA CYS A 19 25.27 18.72 -12.94
C CYS A 19 24.46 19.89 -12.38
N ALA A 20 25.11 21.00 -12.00
CA ALA A 20 24.44 22.24 -11.59
C ALA A 20 23.62 22.88 -12.72
N SER A 21 23.99 22.67 -13.98
CA SER A 21 23.23 23.07 -15.17
C SER A 21 22.21 22.02 -15.63
N HIS A 22 21.91 20.99 -14.83
CA HIS A 22 20.99 19.89 -15.14
C HIS A 22 21.33 19.05 -16.39
N ARG A 23 22.58 19.11 -16.87
CA ARG A 23 23.08 18.29 -18.01
C ARG A 23 23.73 17.02 -17.49
N TYR A 24 22.91 16.09 -17.02
CA TYR A 24 23.38 14.91 -16.28
C TYR A 24 24.10 13.88 -17.16
N GLU A 25 23.65 13.66 -18.39
CA GLU A 25 24.28 12.72 -19.33
C GLU A 25 25.73 13.11 -19.63
N GLU A 26 25.97 14.41 -19.86
CA GLU A 26 27.32 14.91 -20.11
C GLU A 26 28.17 14.88 -18.85
N ALA A 27 27.59 15.22 -17.69
CA ALA A 27 28.26 15.13 -16.40
C ALA A 27 28.76 13.69 -16.10
N ILE A 28 27.96 12.67 -16.44
CA ILE A 28 28.37 11.26 -16.33
C ILE A 28 29.63 10.98 -17.15
N GLY A 29 29.74 11.54 -18.36
CA GLY A 29 30.93 11.42 -19.20
C GLY A 29 32.17 12.01 -18.54
N PHE A 30 32.04 13.19 -17.91
CA PHE A 30 33.14 13.83 -17.18
C PHE A 30 33.53 13.10 -15.89
N TYR A 31 32.57 12.60 -15.11
CA TYR A 31 32.90 11.78 -13.93
C TYR A 31 33.53 10.44 -14.32
N SER A 32 33.12 9.84 -15.43
CA SER A 32 33.75 8.61 -15.93
C SER A 32 35.21 8.84 -16.35
N LYS A 33 35.53 9.99 -16.94
CA LYS A 33 36.92 10.40 -17.18
C LYS A 33 37.69 10.59 -15.86
N ALA A 34 37.08 11.24 -14.85
CA ALA A 34 37.70 11.38 -13.52
C ALA A 34 38.01 10.02 -12.86
N ILE A 35 37.10 9.05 -12.99
CA ILE A 35 37.28 7.68 -12.49
C ILE A 35 38.39 6.95 -13.24
N ALA A 36 38.50 7.13 -14.56
CA ALA A 36 39.57 6.52 -15.35
C ALA A 36 40.97 7.03 -14.93
N GLU A 37 41.07 8.32 -14.57
CA GLU A 37 42.32 8.92 -14.09
C GLU A 37 42.66 8.53 -12.64
N ASN A 38 41.66 8.51 -11.75
CA ASN A 38 41.85 8.07 -10.36
C ASN A 38 40.65 7.23 -9.87
N PRO A 39 40.74 5.90 -9.94
CA PRO A 39 39.64 4.99 -9.56
C PRO A 39 39.51 4.79 -8.05
N LYS A 40 40.42 5.33 -7.23
CA LYS A 40 40.39 5.14 -5.76
C LYS A 40 39.59 6.21 -5.03
N GLU A 41 39.09 7.21 -5.73
CA GLU A 41 38.36 8.33 -5.14
C GLU A 41 36.85 8.03 -5.09
N PRO A 42 36.25 7.78 -3.91
CA PRO A 42 34.85 7.37 -3.78
C PRO A 42 33.87 8.48 -4.19
N LEU A 43 34.27 9.76 -4.07
CA LEU A 43 33.43 10.90 -4.41
C LEU A 43 33.01 10.92 -5.88
N PHE A 44 33.88 10.47 -6.80
CA PHE A 44 33.54 10.46 -8.23
C PHE A 44 32.39 9.51 -8.54
N TYR A 45 32.39 8.32 -7.92
CA TYR A 45 31.31 7.36 -8.03
C TYR A 45 30.02 7.91 -7.43
N SER A 46 30.06 8.52 -6.25
CA SER A 46 28.86 9.10 -5.63
C SER A 46 28.25 10.25 -6.45
N ASN A 47 29.09 11.08 -7.09
CA ASN A 47 28.63 12.16 -7.96
C ASN A 47 28.03 11.63 -9.27
N ARG A 48 28.61 10.58 -9.85
CA ARG A 48 28.04 9.90 -11.03
C ARG A 48 26.72 9.19 -10.70
N ALA A 49 26.64 8.56 -9.53
CA ALA A 49 25.41 7.94 -9.03
C ALA A 49 24.27 8.96 -8.88
N LEU A 50 24.56 10.18 -8.40
CA LEU A 50 23.58 11.27 -8.34
C LEU A 50 23.03 11.61 -9.73
N CYS A 51 23.89 11.69 -10.75
CA CYS A 51 23.43 11.92 -12.13
C CYS A 51 22.55 10.76 -12.62
N HIS A 52 22.94 9.51 -12.39
CA HIS A 52 22.11 8.35 -12.73
C HIS A 52 20.76 8.37 -12.01
N LEU A 53 20.71 8.76 -10.72
CA LEU A 53 19.47 8.96 -9.98
C LEU A 53 18.56 10.00 -10.63
N LYS A 54 19.11 11.15 -11.04
CA LYS A 54 18.33 12.21 -11.71
C LYS A 54 17.79 11.77 -13.06
N LEU A 55 18.48 10.85 -13.73
CA LEU A 55 18.04 10.21 -14.98
C LEU A 55 17.16 8.96 -14.77
N LYS A 56 16.80 8.62 -13.53
CA LYS A 56 16.04 7.41 -13.16
C LYS A 56 16.71 6.10 -13.58
N GLN A 57 18.03 6.11 -13.74
CA GLN A 57 18.87 4.96 -14.05
C GLN A 57 19.29 4.28 -12.74
N TYR A 58 18.32 3.71 -12.04
CA TYR A 58 18.52 3.18 -10.68
C TYR A 58 19.55 2.04 -10.59
N PRO A 59 19.59 1.06 -11.53
CA PRO A 59 20.58 -0.02 -11.48
C PRO A 59 22.03 0.50 -11.53
N GLN A 60 22.31 1.46 -12.41
CA GLN A 60 23.63 2.08 -12.55
C GLN A 60 23.98 2.89 -11.31
N ALA A 61 23.02 3.66 -10.76
CA ALA A 61 23.23 4.40 -9.52
C ALA A 61 23.57 3.48 -8.33
N ILE A 62 22.89 2.34 -8.21
CA ILE A 62 23.16 1.34 -7.16
C ILE A 62 24.57 0.78 -7.30
N GLN A 63 24.99 0.43 -8.53
CA GLN A 63 26.33 -0.10 -8.80
C GLN A 63 27.41 0.92 -8.41
N ASP A 64 27.25 2.19 -8.83
CA ASP A 64 28.21 3.24 -8.47
C ASP A 64 28.26 3.50 -6.97
N CYS A 65 27.12 3.51 -6.28
CA CYS A 65 27.11 3.67 -4.83
C CYS A 65 27.77 2.49 -4.11
N ARG A 66 27.60 1.25 -4.59
CA ARG A 66 28.29 0.08 -4.02
C ARG A 66 29.79 0.22 -4.14
N LEU A 67 30.29 0.59 -5.32
CA LEU A 67 31.73 0.85 -5.53
C LEU A 67 32.24 1.99 -4.64
N ALA A 68 31.45 3.06 -4.47
CA ALA A 68 31.80 4.14 -3.55
C ALA A 68 31.90 3.67 -2.10
N LEU A 69 31.00 2.78 -1.66
CA LEU A 69 30.98 2.24 -0.30
C LEU A 69 32.04 1.16 -0.06
N GLU A 70 32.48 0.44 -1.10
CA GLU A 70 33.64 -0.45 -1.03
C GLU A 70 34.94 0.34 -0.77
N LEU A 71 35.04 1.56 -1.32
CA LEU A 71 36.17 2.46 -1.12
C LEU A 71 36.09 3.25 0.19
N ASP A 72 34.90 3.77 0.53
CA ASP A 72 34.62 4.47 1.80
C ASP A 72 33.27 4.02 2.38
N PRO A 73 33.27 3.10 3.36
CA PRO A 73 32.05 2.61 4.00
C PRO A 73 31.27 3.65 4.79
N ASN A 74 31.88 4.79 5.14
CA ASN A 74 31.23 5.85 5.92
C ASN A 74 30.82 7.05 5.04
N LEU A 75 30.83 6.89 3.72
CA LEU A 75 30.41 7.94 2.80
C LEU A 75 28.88 8.15 2.86
N LEU A 76 28.48 9.14 3.65
CA LEU A 76 27.07 9.49 3.89
C LEU A 76 26.27 9.66 2.59
N LYS A 77 26.81 10.40 1.61
CA LYS A 77 26.13 10.63 0.32
C LYS A 77 25.87 9.33 -0.43
N ALA A 78 26.80 8.38 -0.40
CA ALA A 78 26.63 7.09 -1.06
C ALA A 78 25.52 6.27 -0.40
N HIS A 79 25.45 6.25 0.95
CA HIS A 79 24.35 5.64 1.69
C HIS A 79 22.99 6.28 1.38
N PHE A 80 22.93 7.61 1.30
CA PHE A 80 21.70 8.32 0.95
C PHE A 80 21.24 8.04 -0.49
N PHE A 81 22.17 8.07 -1.45
CA PHE A 81 21.86 7.82 -2.86
C PHE A 81 21.47 6.37 -3.13
N ILE A 82 22.18 5.39 -2.56
CA ILE A 82 21.80 3.98 -2.73
C ILE A 82 20.44 3.69 -2.08
N GLY A 83 20.17 4.26 -0.89
CA GLY A 83 18.87 4.13 -0.22
C GLY A 83 17.73 4.67 -1.07
N THR A 84 17.93 5.85 -1.68
CA THR A 84 16.96 6.45 -2.61
C THR A 84 16.76 5.57 -3.86
N ALA A 85 17.84 5.10 -4.48
CA ALA A 85 17.78 4.26 -5.68
C ALA A 85 17.08 2.92 -5.42
N LEU A 86 17.37 2.28 -4.28
CA LEU A 86 16.74 1.02 -3.86
C LEU A 86 15.24 1.21 -3.58
N ASN A 87 14.86 2.33 -2.96
CA ASN A 87 13.46 2.64 -2.68
C ASN A 87 12.66 2.85 -3.98
N GLU A 88 13.26 3.49 -4.97
CA GLU A 88 12.69 3.65 -6.32
C GLU A 88 12.65 2.34 -7.10
N SER A 89 13.55 1.40 -6.82
CA SER A 89 13.59 0.06 -7.44
C SER A 89 12.65 -0.96 -6.79
N GLY A 90 11.91 -0.58 -5.73
CA GLY A 90 11.00 -1.49 -5.01
C GLY A 90 11.65 -2.36 -3.93
N LEU A 91 12.94 -2.15 -3.64
CA LEU A 91 13.72 -2.86 -2.62
C LEU A 91 13.72 -2.07 -1.31
N HIS A 92 12.55 -1.93 -0.70
CA HIS A 92 12.33 -1.01 0.42
C HIS A 92 13.05 -1.40 1.72
N ASP A 93 13.21 -2.70 2.02
CA ASP A 93 13.91 -3.15 3.22
C ASP A 93 15.39 -2.75 3.21
N ASP A 94 16.07 -2.95 2.07
CA ASP A 94 17.47 -2.57 1.92
C ASP A 94 17.63 -1.06 1.84
N ALA A 95 16.67 -0.36 1.22
CA ALA A 95 16.64 1.09 1.22
C ALA A 95 16.64 1.65 2.65
N LEU A 96 15.78 1.14 3.53
CA LEU A 96 15.67 1.59 4.92
C LEU A 96 16.99 1.40 5.69
N LYS A 97 17.70 0.27 5.49
CA LYS A 97 19.02 0.04 6.12
C LYS A 97 20.03 1.12 5.73
N HIS A 98 20.13 1.43 4.45
CA HIS A 98 21.09 2.43 3.97
C HIS A 98 20.68 3.86 4.36
N LEU A 99 19.39 4.20 4.32
CA LEU A 99 18.89 5.51 4.75
C LEU A 99 19.08 5.72 6.25
N GLN A 100 18.84 4.69 7.07
CA GLN A 100 19.12 4.74 8.51
C GLN A 100 20.62 4.95 8.76
N ARG A 101 21.50 4.21 8.06
CA ARG A 101 22.94 4.42 8.18
C ARG A 101 23.37 5.84 7.76
N ALA A 102 22.75 6.41 6.72
CA ALA A 102 23.00 7.80 6.33
C ALA A 102 22.57 8.80 7.42
N HIS A 103 21.43 8.56 8.06
CA HIS A 103 20.93 9.36 9.17
C HIS A 103 21.87 9.29 10.39
N ASP A 104 22.34 8.09 10.74
CA ASP A 104 23.25 7.90 11.86
C ASP A 104 24.61 8.59 11.59
N LEU A 105 25.16 8.43 10.38
CA LEU A 105 26.37 9.13 9.94
C LEU A 105 26.20 10.66 9.92
N ALA A 106 25.01 11.17 9.59
CA ALA A 106 24.73 12.60 9.65
C ALA A 106 24.84 13.13 11.09
N LYS A 107 24.30 12.38 12.05
CA LYS A 107 24.37 12.71 13.47
C LYS A 107 25.80 12.61 14.01
N GLU A 108 26.51 11.54 13.70
CA GLU A 108 27.92 11.34 14.08
C GLU A 108 28.80 12.51 13.61
N ASN A 109 28.62 12.94 12.36
CA ASN A 109 29.37 14.05 11.77
C ASN A 109 28.81 15.44 12.09
N ARG A 110 27.75 15.55 12.91
CA ARG A 110 27.04 16.81 13.24
C ARG A 110 26.61 17.62 12.01
N LEU A 111 26.27 16.92 10.93
CA LEU A 111 25.76 17.52 9.71
C LEU A 111 24.26 17.71 9.82
N ASN A 112 23.76 18.85 9.33
CA ASN A 112 22.34 19.14 9.28
C ASN A 112 21.84 19.02 7.84
N PHE A 113 21.05 17.98 7.56
CA PHE A 113 20.38 17.76 6.27
C PHE A 113 18.91 18.22 6.30
N GLY A 114 18.48 18.91 7.35
CA GLY A 114 17.08 19.28 7.55
C GLY A 114 16.20 18.03 7.55
N ASP A 115 15.14 18.05 6.74
CA ASP A 115 14.18 16.95 6.62
C ASP A 115 14.52 15.97 5.47
N ASP A 116 15.60 16.16 4.71
CA ASP A 116 15.86 15.39 3.48
C ASP A 116 16.00 13.88 3.74
N ILE A 117 16.81 13.49 4.74
CA ILE A 117 17.05 12.08 5.07
C ILE A 117 15.81 11.46 5.71
N THR A 118 15.23 12.15 6.69
CA THR A 118 14.06 11.68 7.45
C THR A 118 12.84 11.53 6.53
N TYR A 119 12.64 12.47 5.60
CA TYR A 119 11.62 12.36 4.55
C TYR A 119 11.80 11.09 3.70
N GLN A 120 13.03 10.77 3.27
CA GLN A 120 13.27 9.55 2.49
C GLN A 120 13.00 8.28 3.32
N ILE A 121 13.31 8.28 4.62
CA ILE A 121 12.97 7.17 5.52
C ILE A 121 11.45 6.99 5.59
N ARG A 122 10.68 8.05 5.86
CA ARG A 122 9.20 8.01 5.87
C ARG A 122 8.63 7.51 4.55
N LEU A 123 9.14 8.02 3.43
CA LEU A 123 8.71 7.59 2.10
C LEU A 123 8.99 6.10 1.87
N ALA A 124 10.17 5.60 2.29
CA ALA A 124 10.52 4.19 2.17
C ALA A 124 9.66 3.28 3.06
N LYS A 125 9.39 3.68 4.31
CA LYS A 125 8.49 2.94 5.21
C LYS A 125 7.07 2.87 4.62
N ARG A 126 6.54 3.99 4.12
CA ARG A 126 5.24 4.05 3.46
C ARG A 126 5.15 3.12 2.26
N ARG A 127 6.12 3.19 1.34
CA ARG A 127 6.13 2.33 0.13
C ARG A 127 6.26 0.84 0.48
N ARG A 128 7.12 0.50 1.43
CA ARG A 128 7.25 -0.86 1.97
C ARG A 128 5.91 -1.37 2.45
N TRP A 129 5.21 -0.57 3.24
CA TRP A 129 3.94 -0.95 3.81
C TRP A 129 2.85 -1.09 2.74
N VAL A 130 2.76 -0.16 1.77
CA VAL A 130 1.82 -0.26 0.65
C VAL A 130 2.02 -1.59 -0.09
N LYS A 131 3.27 -1.99 -0.34
CA LYS A 131 3.58 -3.27 -0.98
C LYS A 131 3.08 -4.47 -0.16
N ILE A 132 3.35 -4.49 1.15
CA ILE A 132 2.87 -5.56 2.05
C ILE A 132 1.34 -5.61 2.07
N ASP A 133 0.69 -4.44 2.11
CA ASP A 133 -0.77 -4.36 2.12
C ASP A 133 -1.38 -4.84 0.79
N GLU A 134 -0.78 -4.50 -0.35
CA GLU A 134 -1.18 -5.02 -1.66
C GLU A 134 -1.06 -6.56 -1.73
N GLU A 135 0.03 -7.13 -1.21
CA GLU A 135 0.21 -8.58 -1.11
C GLU A 135 -0.88 -9.22 -0.22
N ASN A 136 -1.15 -8.62 0.94
CA ASN A 136 -2.24 -9.05 1.81
C ASN A 136 -3.62 -8.89 1.14
N ALA A 137 -3.81 -7.88 0.27
CA ALA A 137 -5.08 -7.69 -0.45
C ALA A 137 -5.33 -8.82 -1.44
N LYS A 138 -4.27 -9.24 -2.15
CA LYS A 138 -4.31 -10.36 -3.09
C LYS A 138 -4.62 -11.67 -2.38
N LEU A 139 -3.97 -11.93 -1.24
CA LEU A 139 -4.24 -13.09 -0.42
C LEU A 139 -5.70 -13.13 0.07
N ASP A 140 -6.24 -11.99 0.50
CA ASP A 140 -7.65 -11.89 0.89
C ASP A 140 -8.60 -12.18 -0.28
N GLU A 141 -8.29 -11.68 -1.48
CA GLU A 141 -9.08 -11.94 -2.69
C GLU A 141 -9.03 -13.42 -3.10
N GLU A 142 -7.86 -14.03 -3.06
CA GLU A 142 -7.67 -15.47 -3.32
C GLU A 142 -8.44 -16.33 -2.30
N LEU A 143 -8.36 -15.98 -1.02
CA LEU A 143 -9.07 -16.65 0.06
C LEU A 143 -10.59 -16.54 -0.12
N LEU A 144 -11.11 -15.35 -0.46
CA LEU A 144 -12.53 -15.15 -0.76
C LEU A 144 -12.97 -16.05 -1.92
N SER A 145 -12.22 -16.05 -3.03
CA SER A 145 -12.52 -16.89 -4.21
C SER A 145 -12.50 -18.38 -3.87
N TYR A 146 -11.53 -18.82 -3.07
CA TYR A 146 -11.43 -20.20 -2.60
C TYR A 146 -12.65 -20.62 -1.75
N LEU A 147 -13.01 -19.79 -0.77
CA LEU A 147 -14.15 -20.04 0.12
C LEU A 147 -15.48 -20.04 -0.64
N MET A 148 -15.69 -19.10 -1.56
CA MET A 148 -16.86 -19.08 -2.44
C MET A 148 -16.98 -20.36 -3.27
N ARG A 149 -15.86 -20.86 -3.80
CA ARG A 149 -15.83 -22.11 -4.57
C ARG A 149 -16.22 -23.31 -3.70
N LEU A 150 -15.70 -23.40 -2.48
CA LEU A 150 -16.07 -24.47 -1.54
C LEU A 150 -17.56 -24.45 -1.19
N ILE A 151 -18.14 -23.27 -0.94
CA ILE A 151 -19.57 -23.13 -0.64
C ILE A 151 -20.43 -23.59 -1.84
N LYS A 152 -20.05 -23.18 -3.06
CA LYS A 152 -20.74 -23.62 -4.29
C LYS A 152 -20.65 -25.13 -4.49
N GLN A 153 -19.47 -25.72 -4.31
CA GLN A 153 -19.28 -27.17 -4.42
C GLN A 153 -20.07 -27.95 -3.36
N ASP A 154 -20.16 -27.44 -2.13
CA ASP A 154 -20.96 -28.08 -1.08
C ASP A 154 -22.47 -28.02 -1.41
N ARG A 155 -22.94 -26.91 -2.00
CA ARG A 155 -24.31 -26.79 -2.53
C ARG A 155 -24.58 -27.84 -3.61
N GLU A 156 -23.70 -27.93 -4.60
CA GLU A 156 -23.82 -28.87 -5.73
C GLU A 156 -23.83 -30.32 -5.23
N LYS A 157 -22.93 -30.69 -4.31
CA LYS A 157 -22.89 -32.03 -3.71
C LYS A 157 -24.16 -32.37 -2.95
N LYS A 158 -24.73 -31.42 -2.20
CA LYS A 158 -26.00 -31.61 -1.48
C LYS A 158 -27.17 -31.77 -2.44
N GLN A 159 -27.23 -30.96 -3.50
CA GLN A 159 -28.24 -31.09 -4.55
C GLN A 159 -28.14 -32.44 -5.25
N MET A 160 -26.92 -32.88 -5.61
CA MET A 160 -26.69 -34.17 -6.28
C MET A 160 -27.12 -35.35 -5.39
N LYS A 161 -26.81 -35.32 -4.09
CA LYS A 161 -27.26 -36.34 -3.13
C LYS A 161 -28.78 -36.39 -2.99
N GLN A 162 -29.46 -35.25 -2.97
CA GLN A 162 -30.91 -35.21 -2.93
C GLN A 162 -31.55 -35.79 -4.20
N ILE A 163 -30.98 -35.50 -5.37
CA ILE A 163 -31.44 -36.06 -6.65
C ILE A 163 -31.23 -37.58 -6.68
N ALA A 164 -30.05 -38.06 -6.28
CA ALA A 164 -29.76 -39.49 -6.20
C ALA A 164 -30.72 -40.24 -5.26
N GLY A 165 -30.96 -39.71 -4.06
CA GLY A 165 -31.91 -40.33 -3.12
C GLY A 165 -33.37 -40.34 -3.63
N ARG A 166 -33.78 -39.33 -4.41
CA ARG A 166 -35.11 -39.33 -5.07
C ARG A 166 -35.22 -40.39 -6.15
N LEU A 167 -34.17 -40.57 -6.97
CA LEU A 167 -34.13 -41.59 -8.02
C LEU A 167 -34.16 -43.01 -7.42
N GLU A 168 -33.48 -43.24 -6.30
CA GLU A 168 -33.54 -44.52 -5.57
C GLU A 168 -34.94 -44.79 -4.99
N ALA A 169 -35.60 -43.76 -4.44
CA ALA A 169 -36.95 -43.91 -3.90
C ALA A 169 -38.00 -44.21 -4.98
N THR A 170 -37.86 -43.65 -6.19
CA THR A 170 -38.75 -43.96 -7.32
C THR A 170 -38.53 -45.36 -7.90
N HIS A 171 -37.33 -45.95 -7.77
CA HIS A 171 -37.07 -47.30 -8.26
C HIS A 171 -37.65 -48.41 -7.36
N VAL A 172 -37.98 -48.11 -6.09
CA VAL A 172 -38.58 -49.05 -5.14
C VAL A 172 -40.10 -49.17 -5.31
N THR A 173 -40.76 -48.17 -5.91
CA THR A 173 -42.22 -48.15 -6.07
C THR A 173 -42.76 -48.94 -7.27
N ASP A 174 -41.88 -49.37 -8.19
CA ASP A 174 -42.30 -50.02 -9.45
C ASP A 174 -42.29 -51.57 -9.41
N LEU A 175 -42.09 -52.19 -8.24
CA LEU A 175 -42.00 -53.65 -8.09
C LEU A 175 -43.17 -54.32 -7.34
N ASP A 176 -44.20 -53.57 -6.93
CA ASP A 176 -45.38 -54.14 -6.25
C ASP A 176 -46.71 -53.59 -6.80
N SER A 177 -47.11 -54.07 -7.97
CA SER A 177 -48.53 -54.12 -8.33
C SER A 177 -48.79 -55.11 -9.46
N SER A 178 -49.09 -56.36 -9.09
CA SER A 178 -49.78 -57.33 -9.95
C SER A 178 -51.29 -57.00 -10.01
N SER A 179 -51.75 -56.54 -11.19
CA SER A 179 -52.98 -56.85 -11.97
C SER A 179 -54.32 -57.22 -11.26
N PRO A 180 -55.53 -56.99 -11.86
CA PRO A 180 -55.79 -57.06 -13.31
C PRO A 180 -56.83 -56.11 -13.96
N LEU A 181 -56.57 -55.82 -15.24
CA LEU A 181 -57.46 -55.70 -16.41
C LEU A 181 -58.94 -55.29 -16.23
N LYS A 182 -59.32 -54.17 -16.87
CA LYS A 182 -60.56 -54.07 -17.67
C LYS A 182 -60.40 -53.04 -18.80
N GLU A 183 -60.71 -53.50 -20.01
CA GLU A 183 -60.68 -52.80 -21.30
C GLU A 183 -61.90 -51.87 -21.53
N PRO A 184 -61.89 -51.05 -22.61
CA PRO A 184 -62.47 -49.70 -22.61
C PRO A 184 -63.84 -49.59 -23.31
N VAL A 185 -64.56 -48.48 -23.06
CA VAL A 185 -65.67 -48.02 -23.89
C VAL A 185 -65.52 -46.52 -24.15
N ASN A 186 -65.93 -46.17 -25.37
CA ASN A 186 -65.58 -45.04 -26.20
C ASN A 186 -66.66 -43.94 -26.18
N GLN A 187 -66.32 -42.78 -26.76
CA GLN A 187 -67.18 -41.78 -27.42
C GLN A 187 -67.71 -40.53 -26.67
N HIS A 188 -67.19 -39.39 -27.15
CA HIS A 188 -67.88 -38.29 -27.86
C HIS A 188 -68.51 -37.12 -27.09
N GLY A 189 -68.30 -35.93 -27.69
CA GLY A 189 -69.15 -34.74 -27.62
C GLY A 189 -68.45 -33.56 -26.95
N ASP A 190 -67.92 -32.57 -27.68
CA ASP A 190 -68.65 -31.39 -28.22
C ASP A 190 -68.78 -30.31 -27.12
N HIS A 191 -68.64 -29.00 -27.27
CA HIS A 191 -68.33 -28.07 -28.36
C HIS A 191 -68.23 -26.65 -27.71
N ASP A 192 -67.84 -25.66 -28.52
CA ASP A 192 -68.10 -24.20 -28.39
C ASP A 192 -67.09 -23.37 -27.56
N ASP A 193 -66.28 -22.47 -28.11
CA ASP A 193 -66.43 -21.41 -29.14
C ASP A 193 -67.35 -20.24 -28.76
N SER A 194 -66.75 -19.06 -28.59
CA SER A 194 -67.33 -17.79 -29.06
C SER A 194 -66.26 -16.70 -29.05
N GLY A 195 -65.89 -16.24 -30.26
CA GLY A 195 -65.09 -15.05 -30.50
C GLY A 195 -65.91 -13.76 -30.66
N HIS A 196 -65.29 -12.79 -31.34
CA HIS A 196 -65.70 -11.44 -31.77
C HIS A 196 -65.09 -10.31 -30.90
N GLN A 197 -64.47 -9.24 -31.42
CA GLN A 197 -64.36 -8.72 -32.79
C GLN A 197 -63.22 -7.68 -32.92
N ALA A 198 -62.82 -7.43 -34.16
CA ALA A 198 -61.73 -6.60 -34.68
C ALA A 198 -61.81 -5.08 -34.41
N ASN A 199 -60.67 -4.37 -34.41
CA ASN A 199 -60.25 -3.51 -35.54
C ASN A 199 -58.98 -2.64 -35.30
N LEU A 200 -58.10 -2.69 -36.31
CA LEU A 200 -57.34 -1.61 -37.00
C LEU A 200 -56.34 -0.67 -36.24
N VAL A 201 -55.12 -0.70 -36.78
CA VAL A 201 -53.84 0.06 -36.61
C VAL A 201 -53.86 1.34 -37.48
N PRO A 202 -52.86 2.29 -37.55
CA PRO A 202 -51.70 2.69 -36.71
C PRO A 202 -51.64 4.21 -36.36
N THR A 203 -50.79 4.64 -35.41
CA THR A 203 -49.73 5.65 -35.67
C THR A 203 -48.73 5.80 -34.52
N GLU A 204 -47.47 6.06 -34.89
CA GLU A 204 -46.26 6.16 -34.09
C GLU A 204 -46.17 7.47 -33.27
N LYS A 205 -45.60 7.43 -32.04
CA LYS A 205 -44.27 7.98 -31.69
C LYS A 205 -44.06 8.14 -30.17
N GLN A 206 -42.92 7.57 -29.76
CA GLN A 206 -41.94 8.05 -28.76
C GLN A 206 -42.29 8.12 -27.28
N GLU A 207 -41.62 7.24 -26.54
CA GLU A 207 -40.82 7.48 -25.32
C GLU A 207 -41.22 8.66 -24.42
N ALA A 208 -41.71 8.35 -23.22
CA ALA A 208 -41.03 8.62 -21.96
C ALA A 208 -41.99 8.41 -20.77
N THR A 209 -41.45 7.80 -19.71
CA THR A 209 -41.76 8.02 -18.28
C THR A 209 -43.23 8.01 -17.85
N ASP A 210 -43.63 6.99 -17.09
CA ASP A 210 -43.83 7.22 -15.66
C ASP A 210 -44.01 5.91 -14.87
N SER A 211 -43.56 6.03 -13.62
CA SER A 211 -43.82 5.20 -12.46
C SER A 211 -45.08 4.33 -12.52
N ASP A 212 -44.94 3.06 -12.13
CA ASP A 212 -45.77 2.60 -11.02
C ASP A 212 -45.27 1.32 -10.34
N SER A 213 -45.21 1.43 -9.02
CA SER A 213 -45.70 0.45 -8.04
C SER A 213 -45.14 -0.98 -8.03
N ASN A 214 -44.49 -1.28 -6.90
CA ASN A 214 -44.58 -2.54 -6.15
C ASN A 214 -44.53 -3.84 -6.95
N ASN A 215 -43.34 -4.43 -7.00
CA ASN A 215 -43.21 -5.87 -6.83
C ASN A 215 -42.05 -6.16 -5.89
N HIS A 216 -42.30 -5.95 -4.59
CA HIS A 216 -41.62 -6.72 -3.54
C HIS A 216 -42.20 -8.14 -3.56
N GLU A 217 -41.92 -8.90 -4.62
CA GLU A 217 -42.00 -10.35 -4.54
C GLU A 217 -40.75 -10.81 -3.78
N THR A 218 -40.92 -10.92 -2.45
CA THR A 218 -39.99 -11.62 -1.58
C THR A 218 -39.89 -13.07 -2.06
N ASN A 219 -38.86 -13.35 -2.84
CA ASN A 219 -38.53 -14.71 -3.30
C ASN A 219 -38.32 -15.62 -2.07
N PRO A 220 -39.09 -16.70 -1.91
CA PRO A 220 -39.01 -17.53 -0.72
C PRO A 220 -37.83 -18.50 -0.80
N THR A 221 -37.08 -18.58 0.30
CA THR A 221 -35.94 -19.48 0.58
C THR A 221 -34.64 -19.22 -0.20
N SER A 222 -33.94 -18.14 0.15
CA SER A 222 -32.48 -18.07 0.01
C SER A 222 -31.87 -19.32 0.65
N SER A 223 -31.12 -20.12 -0.13
CA SER A 223 -30.49 -21.33 0.38
C SER A 223 -29.52 -20.94 1.50
N LYS A 224 -29.29 -21.81 2.50
CA LYS A 224 -28.24 -21.58 3.51
C LYS A 224 -26.89 -21.21 2.89
N CYS A 225 -26.61 -21.71 1.69
CA CYS A 225 -25.40 -21.38 0.92
C CYS A 225 -25.38 -19.91 0.47
N ASP A 226 -26.51 -19.37 0.02
CA ASP A 226 -26.62 -17.97 -0.42
C ASP A 226 -26.45 -17.02 0.78
N ILE A 227 -26.98 -17.39 1.95
CA ILE A 227 -26.74 -16.66 3.21
C ILE A 227 -25.25 -16.66 3.57
N PHE A 228 -24.56 -17.79 3.45
CA PHE A 228 -23.13 -17.87 3.72
C PHE A 228 -22.29 -17.07 2.73
N VAL A 229 -22.63 -17.07 1.43
CA VAL A 229 -21.96 -16.24 0.43
C VAL A 229 -22.12 -14.76 0.76
N ASN A 230 -23.35 -14.30 0.99
CA ASN A 230 -23.61 -12.90 1.33
C ASN A 230 -22.87 -12.48 2.62
N ARG A 231 -22.83 -13.34 3.63
CA ARG A 231 -22.12 -13.05 4.87
C ARG A 231 -20.60 -12.98 4.66
N LEU A 232 -20.06 -13.88 3.84
CA LEU A 232 -18.64 -13.90 3.50
C LEU A 232 -18.25 -12.62 2.76
N GLU A 233 -19.01 -12.24 1.74
CA GLU A 233 -18.79 -10.98 0.99
C GLU A 233 -18.84 -9.76 1.92
N GLN A 234 -19.80 -9.73 2.86
CA GLN A 234 -19.90 -8.64 3.85
C GLN A 234 -18.65 -8.54 4.74
N VAL A 235 -18.07 -9.66 5.18
CA VAL A 235 -16.85 -9.67 6.01
C VAL A 235 -15.66 -9.12 5.24
N PHE A 236 -15.45 -9.59 4.00
CA PHE A 236 -14.34 -9.10 3.17
C PHE A 236 -14.51 -7.65 2.74
N GLU A 237 -15.74 -7.17 2.56
CA GLU A 237 -16.01 -5.77 2.28
C GLU A 237 -15.73 -4.88 3.50
N GLN A 238 -16.05 -5.33 4.71
CA GLN A 238 -15.67 -4.63 5.94
C GLN A 238 -14.14 -4.49 6.07
N LEU A 239 -13.39 -5.56 5.79
CA LEU A 239 -11.92 -5.53 5.78
C LEU A 239 -11.39 -4.51 4.76
N ARG A 240 -11.91 -4.51 3.53
CA ARG A 240 -11.53 -3.53 2.49
C ARG A 240 -11.82 -2.09 2.92
N MET A 241 -12.95 -1.84 3.56
CA MET A 241 -13.31 -0.50 4.06
C MET A 241 -12.40 -0.05 5.20
N GLN A 242 -11.99 -0.95 6.09
CA GLN A 242 -11.00 -0.64 7.14
C GLN A 242 -9.65 -0.24 6.54
N ARG A 243 -9.19 -0.90 5.46
CA ARG A 243 -7.94 -0.53 4.78
C ARG A 243 -7.95 0.91 4.23
N LYS A 244 -9.11 1.43 3.83
CA LYS A 244 -9.26 2.79 3.28
C LYS A 244 -9.20 3.91 4.32
N LYS A 245 -9.44 3.62 5.60
CA LYS A 245 -9.53 4.62 6.69
C LYS A 245 -8.23 4.82 7.47
N ARG A 246 -7.10 4.40 6.91
CA ARG A 246 -5.81 4.37 7.60
C ARG A 246 -5.16 5.75 7.59
N GLU A 247 -5.50 6.56 8.59
CA GLU A 247 -4.87 7.84 8.88
C GLU A 247 -4.36 7.83 10.32
N VAL A 248 -3.12 8.28 10.52
CA VAL A 248 -2.56 8.44 11.85
C VAL A 248 -3.09 9.75 12.43
N PRO A 249 -3.74 9.75 13.60
CA PRO A 249 -4.21 10.97 14.20
C PRO A 249 -3.06 11.94 14.53
N ASP A 250 -3.18 13.20 14.11
CA ASP A 250 -2.16 14.26 14.27
C ASP A 250 -1.69 14.51 15.72
N HIS A 251 -2.50 14.14 16.70
CA HIS A 251 -2.18 14.29 18.13
C HIS A 251 -1.25 13.19 18.65
N LEU A 252 -1.11 12.07 17.93
CA LEU A 252 -0.13 11.02 18.21
C LEU A 252 1.23 11.33 17.57
N CYS A 253 1.26 12.29 16.63
CA CYS A 253 2.45 12.68 15.90
C CYS A 253 3.23 13.79 16.62
N GLY A 254 4.56 13.66 16.62
CA GLY A 254 5.47 14.66 17.15
C GLY A 254 5.45 15.94 16.31
N LYS A 255 5.53 17.10 16.96
CA LYS A 255 5.45 18.41 16.28
C LYS A 255 6.70 18.80 15.48
N ILE A 256 7.77 18.01 15.57
CA ILE A 256 9.03 18.22 14.85
C ILE A 256 9.19 17.18 13.73
N SER A 257 9.11 15.89 14.05
CA SER A 257 9.27 14.81 13.08
C SER A 257 8.03 14.54 12.22
N PHE A 258 6.84 14.94 12.70
CA PHE A 258 5.55 14.54 12.12
C PHE A 258 5.34 13.02 12.02
N GLU A 259 6.16 12.24 12.73
CA GLU A 259 5.99 10.79 12.92
C GLU A 259 5.28 10.51 14.25
N ILE A 260 4.74 9.31 14.41
CA ILE A 260 4.22 8.84 15.70
C ILE A 260 5.33 8.94 16.74
N MET A 261 5.01 9.57 17.87
CA MET A 261 5.96 9.74 18.98
C MET A 261 6.29 8.36 19.58
N ARG A 262 7.58 8.05 19.71
CA ARG A 262 8.07 6.83 20.33
C ARG A 262 8.25 7.01 21.83
N ASP A 263 8.77 8.17 22.22
CA ASP A 263 8.99 8.56 23.61
C ASP A 263 8.43 9.97 23.85
N PRO A 264 7.11 10.09 24.12
CA PRO A 264 6.45 11.38 24.26
C PRO A 264 6.85 12.08 25.56
N VAL A 265 7.29 13.33 25.44
CA VAL A 265 7.62 14.24 26.55
C VAL A 265 6.82 15.52 26.44
N ILE A 266 6.37 16.05 27.57
CA ILE A 266 5.59 17.29 27.65
C ILE A 266 6.45 18.44 28.19
N THR A 267 6.34 19.61 27.55
CA THR A 267 6.97 20.85 28.00
C THR A 267 6.08 21.56 29.05
N PRO A 268 6.62 22.49 29.87
CA PRO A 268 5.81 23.32 30.77
C PRO A 268 4.69 24.10 30.06
N SER A 269 4.86 24.38 28.77
CA SER A 269 3.86 24.99 27.90
C SER A 269 2.68 24.06 27.56
N GLY A 270 2.74 22.79 27.98
CA GLY A 270 1.71 21.78 27.72
C GLY A 270 1.80 21.10 26.35
N ILE A 271 2.91 21.28 25.62
CA ILE A 271 3.08 20.69 24.28
C ILE A 271 3.87 19.39 24.39
N THR A 272 3.35 18.34 23.75
CA THR A 272 4.03 17.04 23.70
C THR A 272 4.85 16.91 22.42
N TYR A 273 6.09 16.46 22.57
CA TYR A 273 7.04 16.16 21.50
C TYR A 273 7.57 14.75 21.66
N ASP A 274 8.19 14.21 20.61
CA ASP A 274 9.08 13.08 20.78
C ASP A 274 10.39 13.55 21.42
N ARG A 275 10.85 12.85 22.45
CA ARG A 275 12.05 13.19 23.24
C ARG A 275 13.25 13.46 22.37
N GLU A 276 13.54 12.54 21.45
CA GLU A 276 14.74 12.60 20.62
C GLU A 276 14.76 13.91 19.82
N ASN A 277 13.61 14.30 19.26
CA ASN A 277 13.52 15.49 18.42
C ASN A 277 13.59 16.79 19.21
N ILE A 278 12.95 16.86 20.39
CA ILE A 278 12.99 18.09 21.20
C ILE A 278 14.38 18.28 21.84
N GLU A 279 15.04 17.21 22.28
CA GLU A 279 16.41 17.29 22.80
C GLU A 279 17.41 17.73 21.71
N ASP A 280 17.31 17.18 20.50
CA ASP A 280 18.12 17.63 19.36
C ASP A 280 17.87 19.11 19.01
N HIS A 281 16.62 19.59 19.07
CA HIS A 281 16.29 21.01 18.87
C HIS A 281 16.94 21.90 19.93
N LEU A 282 16.84 21.53 21.22
CA LEU A 282 17.41 22.31 22.32
C LEU A 282 18.94 22.42 22.22
N ILE A 283 19.61 21.38 21.71
CA ILE A 283 21.06 21.37 21.53
C ILE A 283 21.49 22.13 20.27
N ARG A 284 20.79 21.94 19.14
CA ARG A 284 21.25 22.43 17.83
C ARG A 284 20.70 23.80 17.46
N VAL A 285 19.47 24.12 17.88
CA VAL A 285 18.75 25.32 17.48
C VAL A 285 18.74 26.34 18.61
N GLY A 286 18.38 25.91 19.83
CA GLY A 286 18.48 26.74 21.02
C GLY A 286 17.46 26.41 22.11
N TYR A 287 17.67 27.02 23.28
CA TYR A 287 16.92 26.78 24.52
C TYR A 287 15.55 27.45 24.56
N PHE A 288 14.67 27.08 23.64
CA PHE A 288 13.29 27.57 23.58
C PHE A 288 12.35 26.51 23.00
N ASP A 289 11.09 26.53 23.43
CA ASP A 289 10.02 25.68 22.91
C ASP A 289 9.74 25.99 21.43
N PRO A 290 9.82 25.01 20.51
CA PRO A 290 9.69 25.25 19.06
C PRO A 290 8.41 25.97 18.64
N ILE A 291 7.32 25.76 19.36
CA ILE A 291 5.98 26.26 19.01
C ILE A 291 5.70 27.58 19.73
N THR A 292 5.82 27.59 21.06
CA THR A 292 5.46 28.74 21.90
C THR A 292 6.58 29.77 22.03
N ARG A 293 7.81 29.41 21.65
CA ARG A 293 9.02 30.24 21.76
C ARG A 293 9.36 30.66 23.19
N GLN A 294 8.74 30.04 24.20
CA GLN A 294 9.08 30.25 25.60
C GLN A 294 10.45 29.62 25.90
N PRO A 295 11.25 30.18 26.84
CA PRO A 295 12.49 29.56 27.28
C PRO A 295 12.24 28.13 27.74
N LEU A 296 13.08 27.20 27.28
CA LEU A 296 12.94 25.78 27.59
C LEU A 296 14.32 25.14 27.69
N THR A 297 14.52 24.30 28.70
CA THR A 297 15.73 23.52 28.93
C THR A 297 15.40 22.03 29.01
N ALA A 298 16.38 21.16 28.71
CA ALA A 298 16.15 19.72 28.67
C ALA A 298 15.69 19.13 30.02
N ASN A 299 16.06 19.76 31.13
CA ASN A 299 15.68 19.33 32.48
C ASN A 299 14.19 19.58 32.80
N GLU A 300 13.52 20.43 32.02
CA GLU A 300 12.10 20.74 32.17
C GLU A 300 11.20 19.79 31.38
N LEU A 301 11.78 18.86 30.60
CA LEU A 301 11.03 17.86 29.84
C LEU A 301 10.53 16.76 30.76
N ILE A 302 9.20 16.64 30.85
CA ILE A 302 8.54 15.63 31.70
C ILE A 302 8.08 14.47 30.80
N PRO A 303 8.40 13.19 31.12
CA PRO A 303 7.84 12.04 30.40
C PRO A 303 6.31 12.05 30.43
N ASN A 304 5.67 11.99 29.27
CA ASN A 304 4.22 11.96 29.15
C ASN A 304 3.72 10.50 29.11
N LEU A 305 3.70 9.85 30.26
CA LEU A 305 3.34 8.43 30.39
C LEU A 305 1.92 8.13 29.89
N ALA A 306 0.97 9.04 30.11
CA ALA A 306 -0.39 8.88 29.61
C ALA A 306 -0.43 8.85 28.07
N MET A 307 0.28 9.75 27.39
CA MET A 307 0.39 9.71 25.94
C MET A 307 1.12 8.46 25.45
N LYS A 308 2.12 7.97 26.21
CA LYS A 308 2.82 6.74 25.87
C LYS A 308 1.87 5.54 25.85
N GLU A 309 1.03 5.39 26.87
CA GLU A 309 0.00 4.34 26.92
C GLU A 309 -1.01 4.46 25.77
N VAL A 310 -1.46 5.68 25.45
CA VAL A 310 -2.38 5.93 24.33
C VAL A 310 -1.76 5.52 22.99
N ILE A 311 -0.49 5.88 22.76
CA ILE A 311 0.22 5.54 21.54
C ILE A 311 0.43 4.03 21.45
N ASP A 312 0.87 3.39 22.53
CA ASP A 312 1.12 1.95 22.56
C ASP A 312 -0.18 1.16 22.32
N ALA A 313 -1.30 1.58 22.91
CA ALA A 313 -2.62 1.02 22.63
C ALA A 313 -3.01 1.20 21.15
N TYR A 314 -2.85 2.42 20.60
CA TYR A 314 -3.14 2.69 19.20
C TYR A 314 -2.31 1.81 18.26
N LEU A 315 -1.00 1.67 18.51
CA LEU A 315 -0.10 0.85 17.70
C LEU A 315 -0.40 -0.65 17.79
N SER A 316 -0.92 -1.12 18.93
CA SER A 316 -1.33 -2.53 19.09
C SER A 316 -2.53 -2.90 18.23
N GLU A 317 -3.45 -1.96 18.00
CA GLU A 317 -4.61 -2.13 17.12
C GLU A 317 -4.29 -1.77 15.67
N ASN A 318 -3.26 -0.95 15.46
CA ASN A 318 -2.88 -0.37 14.17
C ASN A 318 -1.40 -0.62 13.87
N GLU A 319 -1.01 -1.88 13.76
CA GLU A 319 0.40 -2.24 13.48
C GLU A 319 0.95 -1.55 12.22
N TRP A 320 0.06 -1.25 11.25
CA TRP A 320 0.38 -0.52 10.04
C TRP A 320 0.96 0.88 10.31
N ALA A 321 0.56 1.52 11.41
CA ALA A 321 0.97 2.86 11.76
C ALA A 321 2.45 2.96 12.22
N ASN A 322 3.07 1.83 12.60
CA ASN A 322 4.53 1.77 12.85
C ASN A 322 5.39 2.10 11.62
N TYR A 323 4.77 2.05 10.44
CA TYR A 323 5.42 2.24 9.14
C TYR A 323 5.03 3.54 8.45
N CYS A 324 4.29 4.43 9.12
CA CYS A 324 3.87 5.72 8.58
C CYS A 324 4.85 6.85 8.86
#